data_AF-A0A7Y2A209-F1
#
_entry.id   AF-A0A7Y2A209-F1
#
_cell.length_a   1.000
_cell.length_b   1.000
_cell.length_c   1.000
_cell.angle_alpha   90.00
_cell.angle_beta   90.00
_cell.angle_gamma   90.00
#
_symmetry.space_group_name_H-M   'P 1'
#
loop_
_entity.id
_entity.type
_entity.pdbx_description
1 polymer ?
#
loop_
_entity_poly.entity_id
_entity_poly.type
_entity_poly.pdbx_seq_one_letter_code
_entity_poly.pdbx_strand_id
1 'polypeptide(L)'
;MKRQLIFVLAFILGVVATITTSFSLDEETNVQKPKPETSPTNNDLEDMAGVWSMTEGLKDYPKAGKGDRTPFDIWKYAGKNGSTFGAPFLPGTWEEWKSMNMDRKDGFMREVDEYMASRFDFNGEEIEGVLMSGLRKPVMKGPIARLPENISYSDLSNMTPKEIKEADIFPYKPLAHPIHTTAHMVFPDSWNVAHPEHIRMDMDHDFPDEYLPEFPPAMFLTTHKELGDVSQGKEITFENYYPIFDGLITPEQMEGLKELLRPTPTTWFNQTTHRITEEPMNGVACFSCHVNGHTNGAF
;
A
#
# COMPACT_ATOMS: atom_id res chain seq x y z
N MET A 1 30.17 -0.35 32.78
CA MET A 1 31.10 0.49 31.98
C MET A 1 30.34 1.76 31.60
N LYS A 2 30.58 2.90 32.27
CA LYS A 2 29.82 4.15 32.04
C LYS A 2 30.23 4.76 30.69
N ARG A 3 29.29 4.92 29.75
CA ARG A 3 29.49 5.72 28.52
C ARG A 3 28.82 7.07 28.73
N GLN A 4 29.58 8.16 28.55
CA GLN A 4 29.02 9.50 28.52
C GLN A 4 28.71 9.90 27.08
N LEU A 5 27.53 10.47 26.86
CA LEU A 5 27.14 11.10 25.61
C LEU A 5 27.08 12.61 25.87
N ILE A 6 27.81 13.40 25.09
CA ILE A 6 27.83 14.87 25.20
C ILE A 6 27.11 15.43 23.98
N PHE A 7 26.03 16.18 24.20
CA PHE A 7 25.39 17.01 23.18
C PHE A 7 25.84 18.46 23.35
N VAL A 8 26.28 19.08 22.25
CA VAL A 8 26.59 20.52 22.20
C VAL A 8 25.54 21.19 21.33
N LEU A 9 24.61 21.94 21.93
CA LEU A 9 23.76 22.87 21.20
C LEU A 9 24.45 24.25 21.18
N ALA A 10 24.75 24.75 19.98
CA ALA A 10 25.26 26.10 19.79
C ALA A 10 24.09 27.06 19.57
N PHE A 11 23.82 27.94 20.55
CA PHE A 11 22.96 29.10 20.35
C PHE A 11 23.81 30.33 20.00
N ILE A 12 23.43 31.02 18.92
CA ILE A 12 24.01 32.30 18.51
C ILE A 12 23.57 33.37 19.51
N LEU A 13 24.35 33.54 20.59
CA LEU A 13 24.51 34.74 21.43
C LEU A 13 25.30 34.35 22.69
N GLY A 14 26.60 34.16 22.55
CA GLY A 14 27.61 34.46 23.58
C GLY A 14 27.61 33.70 24.91
N VAL A 15 26.76 32.71 25.16
CA VAL A 15 26.80 31.90 26.40
C VAL A 15 26.82 30.41 26.05
N VAL A 16 27.96 29.77 26.27
CA VAL A 16 28.10 28.31 26.17
C VAL A 16 27.65 27.71 27.51
N ALA A 17 26.46 27.11 27.54
CA ALA A 17 26.00 26.31 28.67
C ALA A 17 26.27 24.82 28.37
N THR A 18 27.21 24.22 29.09
CA THR A 18 27.47 22.78 29.01
C THR A 18 26.51 22.05 29.96
N ILE A 19 25.52 21.33 29.42
CA ILE A 19 24.64 20.48 30.21
C ILE A 19 25.24 19.08 30.23
N THR A 20 25.79 18.65 31.38
CA THR A 20 26.25 17.28 31.59
C THR A 20 25.18 16.49 32.35
N THR A 21 24.43 15.65 31.67
CA THR A 21 23.54 14.67 32.31
C THR A 21 24.25 13.32 32.45
N SER A 22 24.45 12.87 33.69
CA SER A 22 24.92 11.52 33.98
C SER A 22 23.74 10.60 34.29
N PHE A 23 23.54 9.55 33.49
CA PHE A 23 22.61 8.46 33.83
C PHE A 23 23.35 7.36 34.61
N SER A 24 22.80 6.96 35.76
CA SER A 24 23.14 5.70 36.43
C SER A 24 22.08 4.69 36.05
N LEU A 25 22.49 3.56 35.46
CA LEU A 25 21.62 2.41 35.26
C LEU A 25 21.75 1.52 36.49
N ASP A 26 21.00 1.83 37.54
CA ASP A 26 20.90 1.00 38.74
C ASP A 26 19.41 0.79 39.05
N GLU A 27 18.78 -0.17 38.38
CA GLU A 27 17.83 -1.15 38.95
C GLU A 27 17.35 -2.09 37.84
N GLU A 28 17.60 -3.39 38.02
CA GLU A 28 16.99 -4.45 37.22
C GLU A 28 15.47 -4.40 37.41
N THR A 29 14.76 -3.76 36.48
CA THR A 29 13.35 -4.06 36.30
C THR A 29 13.25 -5.52 35.88
N ASN A 30 12.71 -6.37 36.76
CA ASN A 30 12.39 -7.76 36.50
C ASN A 30 11.31 -7.83 35.40
N VAL A 31 11.73 -7.67 34.15
CA VAL A 31 10.93 -8.01 32.98
C VAL A 31 10.85 -9.53 33.00
N GLN A 32 9.66 -10.06 33.29
CA GLN A 32 9.40 -11.48 33.10
C GLN A 32 9.83 -11.85 31.69
N LYS A 33 10.84 -12.71 31.56
CA LYS A 33 11.15 -13.37 30.29
C LYS A 33 9.85 -14.00 29.80
N PRO A 34 9.49 -13.85 28.50
CA PRO A 34 8.33 -14.54 27.97
C PRO A 34 8.44 -16.03 28.30
N LYS A 35 7.36 -16.59 28.83
CA LYS A 35 7.26 -18.03 29.09
C LYS A 35 7.68 -18.76 27.81
N PRO A 36 8.51 -19.82 27.88
CA PRO A 36 8.70 -20.68 26.73
C PRO A 36 7.33 -21.15 26.26
N GLU A 37 7.07 -21.02 24.96
CA GLU A 37 5.81 -21.45 24.33
C GLU A 37 5.46 -22.85 24.85
N THR A 38 4.37 -22.92 25.60
CA THR A 38 3.82 -24.19 26.03
C THR A 38 3.37 -24.95 24.80
N SER A 39 3.68 -26.23 24.74
CA SER A 39 3.21 -27.15 23.69
C SER A 39 1.72 -26.95 23.41
N PRO A 40 1.27 -27.02 22.14
CA PRO A 40 -0.10 -26.71 21.74
C PRO A 40 -1.10 -27.51 22.58
N THR A 41 -2.17 -26.85 23.02
CA THR A 41 -3.30 -27.51 23.67
C THR A 41 -4.12 -28.27 22.64
N ASN A 42 -4.99 -29.20 23.06
CA ASN A 42 -5.83 -29.95 22.14
C ASN A 42 -6.76 -29.07 21.28
N ASN A 43 -7.13 -27.88 21.76
CA ASN A 43 -7.89 -26.90 20.97
C ASN A 43 -7.01 -26.23 19.89
N ASP A 44 -5.74 -25.97 20.20
CA ASP A 44 -4.77 -25.47 19.20
C ASP A 44 -4.51 -26.52 18.13
N LEU A 45 -4.56 -27.82 18.48
CA LEU A 45 -4.40 -28.92 17.52
C LEU A 45 -5.62 -29.09 16.58
N GLU A 46 -6.83 -28.78 17.05
CA GLU A 46 -8.05 -28.76 16.22
C GLU A 46 -8.07 -27.53 15.29
N ASP A 47 -7.69 -26.34 15.78
CA ASP A 47 -7.51 -25.15 14.96
C ASP A 47 -6.39 -25.34 13.93
N MET A 48 -5.28 -25.97 14.32
CA MET A 48 -4.24 -26.35 13.40
C MET A 48 -4.75 -27.38 12.39
N ALA A 49 -5.52 -28.42 12.77
CA ALA A 49 -6.10 -29.37 11.82
C ALA A 49 -7.01 -28.70 10.77
N GLY A 50 -7.77 -27.67 11.17
CA GLY A 50 -8.51 -26.80 10.26
C GLY A 50 -7.60 -26.03 9.31
N VAL A 51 -6.50 -25.45 9.80
CA VAL A 51 -5.48 -24.74 8.99
C VAL A 51 -4.69 -25.69 8.07
N TRP A 52 -4.37 -26.91 8.50
CA TRP A 52 -3.73 -27.93 7.67
C TRP A 52 -4.67 -28.38 6.55
N SER A 53 -5.99 -28.44 6.78
CA SER A 53 -6.97 -28.71 5.72
C SER A 53 -7.08 -27.59 4.68
N MET A 54 -6.77 -26.35 5.07
CA MET A 54 -6.78 -25.19 4.16
C MET A 54 -5.52 -25.06 3.30
N THR A 55 -4.44 -25.74 3.67
CA THR A 55 -3.15 -25.72 2.94
C THR A 55 -2.88 -27.01 2.16
N GLU A 56 -3.78 -27.99 2.25
CA GLU A 56 -3.66 -29.25 1.53
C GLU A 56 -3.65 -29.03 0.01
N GLY A 57 -2.61 -29.52 -0.66
CA GLY A 57 -2.40 -29.34 -2.10
C GLY A 57 -1.74 -28.01 -2.52
N LEU A 58 -1.49 -27.09 -1.59
CA LEU A 58 -0.74 -25.86 -1.86
C LEU A 58 0.78 -26.11 -1.77
N LYS A 59 1.53 -25.40 -2.61
CA LYS A 59 3.00 -25.44 -2.63
C LYS A 59 3.57 -24.54 -1.54
N ASP A 60 4.76 -24.84 -1.03
CA ASP A 60 5.48 -23.87 -0.20
C ASP A 60 5.79 -22.60 -0.99
N TYR A 61 5.53 -21.45 -0.38
CA TYR A 61 5.85 -20.16 -0.97
C TYR A 61 7.37 -20.05 -1.24
N PRO A 62 7.80 -19.65 -2.46
CA PRO A 62 9.22 -19.63 -2.81
C PRO A 62 9.98 -18.61 -1.97
N LYS A 63 11.22 -18.96 -1.58
CA LYS A 63 12.11 -18.00 -0.91
C LYS A 63 12.38 -16.81 -1.83
N ALA A 64 12.26 -15.61 -1.29
CA ALA A 64 12.38 -14.36 -2.04
C ALA A 64 13.16 -13.33 -1.22
N GLY A 65 14.14 -12.70 -1.85
CA GLY A 65 14.89 -11.55 -1.36
C GLY A 65 14.25 -10.22 -1.75
N LYS A 66 14.76 -9.13 -1.17
CA LYS A 66 14.28 -7.77 -1.46
C LYS A 66 14.42 -7.47 -2.95
N GLY A 67 13.31 -7.09 -3.58
CA GLY A 67 13.23 -6.84 -5.01
C GLY A 67 12.84 -8.07 -5.83
N ASP A 68 12.84 -9.28 -5.28
CA ASP A 68 12.46 -10.47 -6.05
C ASP A 68 11.00 -10.47 -6.45
N ARG A 69 10.74 -10.91 -7.70
CA ARG A 69 9.40 -11.04 -8.24
C ARG A 69 8.54 -12.03 -7.45
N THR A 70 7.25 -11.72 -7.37
CA THR A 70 6.21 -12.59 -6.82
C THR A 70 5.70 -13.54 -7.92
N PRO A 71 5.47 -14.83 -7.63
CA PRO A 71 4.69 -15.68 -8.54
C PRO A 71 3.28 -15.11 -8.72
N PHE A 72 2.81 -14.95 -9.95
CA PHE A 72 1.48 -14.37 -10.19
C PHE A 72 0.30 -15.30 -9.83
N ASP A 73 0.55 -16.59 -9.64
CA ASP A 73 -0.42 -17.59 -9.21
C ASP A 73 -0.36 -17.86 -7.70
N ILE A 74 -0.33 -16.79 -6.90
CA ILE A 74 -0.18 -16.84 -5.43
C ILE A 74 -1.17 -17.77 -4.71
N TRP A 75 -2.36 -17.99 -5.29
CA TRP A 75 -3.37 -18.89 -4.75
C TRP A 75 -2.97 -20.38 -4.80
N LYS A 76 -1.85 -20.74 -5.44
CA LYS A 76 -1.28 -22.09 -5.42
C LYS A 76 -0.25 -22.30 -4.31
N TYR A 77 0.02 -21.28 -3.52
CA TYR A 77 1.08 -21.29 -2.50
C TYR A 77 0.52 -21.10 -1.09
N ALA A 78 1.22 -21.66 -0.12
CA ALA A 78 0.97 -21.53 1.31
C ALA A 78 2.29 -21.40 2.09
N GLY A 79 2.14 -21.12 3.38
CA GLY A 79 3.27 -21.06 4.31
C GLY A 79 3.90 -19.67 4.44
N LYS A 80 4.87 -19.59 5.35
CA LYS A 80 5.58 -18.34 5.66
C LYS A 80 6.87 -18.30 4.85
N ASN A 81 7.04 -17.23 4.08
CA ASN A 81 8.36 -16.81 3.59
C ASN A 81 8.85 -15.62 4.42
N GLY A 82 10.14 -15.30 4.36
CA GLY A 82 10.76 -14.22 5.13
C GLY A 82 9.91 -12.93 5.14
N SER A 83 9.89 -12.23 6.29
CA SER A 83 9.08 -11.03 6.44
C SER A 83 9.65 -9.86 5.62
N THR A 84 8.76 -9.14 4.95
CA THR A 84 9.06 -7.88 4.25
C THR A 84 9.27 -6.73 5.25
N PHE A 85 8.79 -6.91 6.49
CA PHE A 85 9.13 -6.10 7.67
C PHE A 85 10.50 -6.50 8.25
N GLY A 86 11.49 -6.61 7.38
CA GLY A 86 12.87 -6.97 7.73
C GLY A 86 13.70 -5.75 8.15
N ALA A 87 14.95 -6.02 8.55
CA ALA A 87 15.90 -4.96 8.87
C ALA A 87 16.12 -4.02 7.67
N PRO A 88 16.39 -2.72 7.89
CA PRO A 88 16.46 -1.70 6.84
C PRO A 88 17.80 -1.74 6.07
N PHE A 89 18.27 -2.94 5.72
CA PHE A 89 19.49 -3.14 4.95
C PHE A 89 19.17 -3.52 3.50
N LEU A 90 19.84 -2.87 2.56
CA LEU A 90 19.80 -3.27 1.16
C LEU A 90 20.66 -4.52 0.92
N PRO A 91 20.36 -5.32 -0.12
CA PRO A 91 21.18 -6.48 -0.48
C PRO A 91 22.58 -6.11 -1.01
N GLY A 92 22.81 -4.83 -1.34
CA GLY A 92 24.09 -4.29 -1.81
C GLY A 92 24.20 -2.78 -1.52
N THR A 93 25.08 -2.09 -2.24
CA THR A 93 25.19 -0.63 -2.20
C THR A 93 23.94 0.04 -2.77
N TRP A 94 23.76 1.33 -2.48
CA TRP A 94 22.66 2.13 -3.06
C TRP A 94 22.70 2.13 -4.60
N GLU A 95 23.87 2.29 -5.20
CA GLU A 95 24.00 2.32 -6.67
C GLU A 95 23.66 0.97 -7.31
N GLU A 96 24.09 -0.14 -6.72
CA GLU A 96 23.72 -1.49 -7.17
C GLU A 96 22.21 -1.72 -7.03
N TRP A 97 21.60 -1.28 -5.93
CA TRP A 97 20.16 -1.36 -5.70
C TRP A 97 19.37 -0.53 -6.70
N LYS A 98 19.82 0.70 -6.98
CA LYS A 98 19.20 1.61 -7.94
C LYS A 98 19.26 1.03 -9.35
N SER A 99 20.45 0.67 -9.83
CA SER A 99 20.64 0.05 -11.16
C SER A 99 19.81 -1.22 -11.30
N MET A 100 19.86 -2.14 -10.33
CA MET A 100 19.08 -3.38 -10.37
C MET A 100 17.58 -3.14 -10.58
N ASN A 101 16.99 -2.16 -9.87
CA ASN A 101 15.56 -1.89 -9.99
C ASN A 101 15.19 -1.14 -11.29
N MET A 102 15.96 -0.12 -11.65
CA MET A 102 15.69 0.67 -12.86
C MET A 102 15.89 -0.13 -14.13
N ASP A 103 16.99 -0.89 -14.23
CA ASP A 103 17.38 -1.58 -15.46
C ASP A 103 16.40 -2.72 -15.83
N ARG A 104 15.73 -3.31 -14.84
CA ARG A 104 14.77 -4.40 -15.06
C ARG A 104 13.33 -3.94 -15.20
N LYS A 105 13.00 -2.70 -14.80
CA LYS A 105 11.62 -2.20 -14.66
C LYS A 105 10.83 -2.40 -15.94
N ASP A 106 11.34 -1.94 -17.08
CA ASP A 106 10.63 -2.04 -18.36
C ASP A 106 10.33 -3.49 -18.77
N GLY A 107 11.29 -4.40 -18.56
CA GLY A 107 11.11 -5.82 -18.85
C GLY A 107 10.08 -6.46 -17.93
N PHE A 108 10.14 -6.11 -16.66
CA PHE A 108 9.22 -6.61 -15.65
C PHE A 108 7.79 -6.09 -15.84
N MET A 109 7.62 -4.81 -16.16
CA MET A 109 6.29 -4.23 -16.41
C MET A 109 5.62 -4.85 -17.63
N ARG A 110 6.36 -5.20 -18.69
CA ARG A 110 5.79 -5.98 -19.80
C ARG A 110 5.22 -7.33 -19.37
N GLU A 111 5.91 -8.05 -18.47
CA GLU A 111 5.39 -9.32 -17.92
C GLU A 111 4.13 -9.09 -17.07
N VAL A 112 4.08 -8.00 -16.30
CA VAL A 112 2.89 -7.60 -15.52
C VAL A 112 1.73 -7.25 -16.46
N ASP A 113 1.96 -6.48 -17.51
CA ASP A 113 0.95 -6.09 -18.50
C ASP A 113 0.40 -7.32 -19.23
N GLU A 114 1.27 -8.25 -19.64
CA GLU A 114 0.85 -9.53 -20.25
C GLU A 114 0.00 -10.36 -19.28
N TYR A 115 0.38 -10.42 -18.01
CA TYR A 115 -0.41 -11.09 -16.99
C TYR A 115 -1.77 -10.41 -16.82
N MET A 116 -1.82 -9.09 -16.66
CA MET A 116 -3.07 -8.35 -16.48
C MET A 116 -3.98 -8.47 -17.70
N ALA A 117 -3.44 -8.40 -18.92
CA ALA A 117 -4.18 -8.61 -20.17
C ALA A 117 -4.71 -10.04 -20.32
N SER A 118 -4.03 -11.05 -19.74
CA SER A 118 -4.55 -12.43 -19.67
C SER A 118 -5.73 -12.58 -18.71
N ARG A 119 -5.83 -11.69 -17.70
CA ARG A 119 -6.84 -11.73 -16.64
C ARG A 119 -8.04 -10.83 -16.94
N PHE A 120 -7.82 -9.71 -17.60
CA PHE A 120 -8.83 -8.66 -17.79
C PHE A 120 -8.84 -8.15 -19.24
N ASP A 121 -10.02 -7.71 -19.66
CA ASP A 121 -10.27 -7.01 -20.91
C ASP A 121 -10.52 -5.53 -20.61
N PHE A 122 -9.45 -4.76 -20.49
CA PHE A 122 -9.51 -3.31 -20.30
C PHE A 122 -9.90 -2.59 -21.60
N ASN A 123 -11.14 -2.81 -22.04
CA ASN A 123 -11.67 -2.32 -23.32
C ASN A 123 -12.09 -0.84 -23.34
N GLY A 124 -12.08 -0.16 -22.18
CA GLY A 124 -12.47 1.23 -22.06
C GLY A 124 -13.96 1.50 -22.34
N GLU A 125 -14.81 0.47 -22.37
CA GLU A 125 -16.25 0.68 -22.52
C GLU A 125 -16.79 1.41 -21.28
N GLU A 126 -17.49 2.52 -21.50
CA GLU A 126 -18.10 3.31 -20.44
C GLU A 126 -19.59 2.94 -20.29
N ILE A 127 -20.13 3.11 -19.09
CA ILE A 127 -21.58 3.08 -18.88
C ILE A 127 -22.14 4.44 -19.33
N GLU A 128 -22.94 4.44 -20.40
CA GLU A 128 -23.47 5.65 -21.02
C GLU A 128 -24.16 6.56 -20.00
N GLY A 129 -23.71 7.81 -19.92
CA GLY A 129 -24.28 8.85 -19.05
C GLY A 129 -23.99 8.69 -17.56
N VAL A 130 -23.19 7.71 -17.14
CA VAL A 130 -22.84 7.48 -15.73
C VAL A 130 -21.42 7.96 -15.46
N LEU A 131 -21.32 8.93 -14.55
CA LEU A 131 -20.06 9.50 -14.07
C LEU A 131 -19.85 9.13 -12.60
N MET A 132 -18.58 9.14 -12.17
CA MET A 132 -18.20 9.08 -10.76
C MET A 132 -18.72 10.31 -10.00
N SER A 133 -18.67 10.27 -8.66
CA SER A 133 -19.35 11.22 -7.78
C SER A 133 -18.97 12.69 -7.99
N GLY A 134 -17.76 12.97 -8.47
CA GLY A 134 -17.26 14.29 -8.83
C GLY A 134 -17.60 14.74 -10.25
N LEU A 135 -18.41 13.96 -10.98
CA LEU A 135 -18.97 14.28 -12.30
C LEU A 135 -17.91 14.60 -13.37
N ARG A 136 -16.71 14.03 -13.26
CA ARG A 136 -15.58 14.29 -14.18
C ARG A 136 -15.05 13.05 -14.88
N LYS A 137 -15.22 11.88 -14.28
CA LYS A 137 -14.74 10.60 -14.83
C LYS A 137 -15.90 9.65 -15.10
N PRO A 138 -16.00 9.07 -16.30
CA PRO A 138 -16.97 8.01 -16.59
C PRO A 138 -16.76 6.75 -15.76
N VAL A 139 -17.83 6.03 -15.50
CA VAL A 139 -17.75 4.70 -14.87
C VAL A 139 -17.59 3.65 -15.95
N MET A 140 -16.54 2.84 -15.87
CA MET A 140 -16.30 1.75 -16.82
C MET A 140 -17.36 0.66 -16.70
N LYS A 141 -17.77 0.12 -17.83
CA LYS A 141 -18.72 -0.98 -17.97
C LYS A 141 -18.01 -2.30 -17.71
N GLY A 142 -18.50 -3.02 -16.71
CA GLY A 142 -18.06 -4.38 -16.39
C GLY A 142 -19.12 -5.43 -16.73
N PRO A 143 -18.83 -6.70 -16.40
CA PRO A 143 -17.56 -7.20 -15.85
C PRO A 143 -16.48 -7.37 -16.93
N ILE A 144 -15.21 -7.13 -16.56
CA ILE A 144 -14.06 -7.14 -17.49
C ILE A 144 -13.12 -8.34 -17.32
N ALA A 145 -13.32 -9.19 -16.31
CA ALA A 145 -12.46 -10.37 -16.16
C ALA A 145 -12.67 -11.33 -17.32
N ARG A 146 -11.59 -11.91 -17.84
CA ARG A 146 -11.66 -12.91 -18.90
C ARG A 146 -12.15 -14.23 -18.33
N LEU A 147 -13.05 -14.88 -19.06
CA LEU A 147 -13.59 -16.20 -18.73
C LEU A 147 -12.91 -17.28 -19.58
N PRO A 148 -12.89 -18.54 -19.11
CA PRO A 148 -12.49 -19.67 -19.95
C PRO A 148 -13.30 -19.73 -21.24
N GLU A 149 -12.69 -20.26 -22.30
CA GLU A 149 -13.36 -20.47 -23.58
C GLU A 149 -14.66 -21.26 -23.36
N ASN A 150 -15.78 -20.76 -23.89
CA ASN A 150 -17.13 -21.33 -23.80
C ASN A 150 -17.90 -21.13 -22.48
N ILE A 151 -17.46 -20.25 -21.58
CA ILE A 151 -18.23 -19.84 -20.39
C ILE A 151 -18.59 -18.36 -20.47
N SER A 152 -19.87 -18.04 -20.24
CA SER A 152 -20.35 -16.66 -20.10
C SER A 152 -20.61 -16.26 -18.65
N TYR A 153 -20.71 -14.97 -18.39
CA TYR A 153 -21.14 -14.45 -17.09
C TYR A 153 -22.56 -14.91 -16.72
N SER A 154 -23.44 -15.09 -17.71
CA SER A 154 -24.77 -15.65 -17.50
C SER A 154 -24.70 -17.11 -17.05
N ASP A 155 -23.78 -17.92 -17.58
CA ASP A 155 -23.58 -19.29 -17.13
C ASP A 155 -23.10 -19.32 -15.67
N LEU A 156 -22.13 -18.48 -15.32
CA LEU A 156 -21.67 -18.34 -13.93
C LEU A 156 -22.81 -17.96 -12.97
N SER A 157 -23.72 -17.07 -13.39
CA SER A 157 -24.85 -16.66 -12.55
C SER A 157 -25.86 -17.78 -12.25
N ASN A 158 -25.88 -18.83 -13.09
CA ASN A 158 -26.74 -19.99 -12.93
C ASN A 158 -26.05 -21.14 -12.16
N MET A 159 -24.75 -21.03 -11.90
CA MET A 159 -23.99 -22.02 -11.14
C MET A 159 -23.98 -21.70 -9.65
N THR A 160 -23.94 -22.74 -8.82
CA THR A 160 -23.68 -22.60 -7.39
C THR A 160 -22.21 -22.29 -7.13
N PRO A 161 -21.87 -21.62 -6.01
CA PRO A 161 -20.48 -21.38 -5.63
C PRO A 161 -19.63 -22.66 -5.54
N LYS A 162 -20.27 -23.79 -5.20
CA LYS A 162 -19.60 -25.10 -5.14
C LYS A 162 -19.20 -25.58 -6.53
N GLU A 163 -20.09 -25.50 -7.51
CA GLU A 163 -19.79 -25.88 -8.90
C GLU A 163 -18.71 -25.00 -9.51
N ILE A 164 -18.78 -23.68 -9.28
CA ILE A 164 -17.74 -22.72 -9.73
C ILE A 164 -16.37 -23.08 -9.14
N LYS A 165 -16.34 -23.42 -7.84
CA LYS A 165 -15.11 -23.83 -7.15
C LYS A 165 -14.57 -25.16 -7.66
N GLU A 166 -15.42 -26.17 -7.81
CA GLU A 166 -15.04 -27.51 -8.28
C GLU A 166 -14.53 -27.49 -9.74
N ALA A 167 -15.10 -26.62 -10.58
CA ALA A 167 -14.65 -26.41 -11.95
C ALA A 167 -13.43 -25.47 -12.07
N ASP A 168 -13.03 -24.79 -10.99
CA ASP A 168 -11.92 -23.82 -10.94
C ASP A 168 -12.05 -22.65 -11.94
N ILE A 169 -13.29 -22.20 -12.19
CA ILE A 169 -13.64 -21.20 -13.21
C ILE A 169 -13.97 -19.80 -12.64
N PHE A 170 -13.69 -19.55 -11.37
CA PHE A 170 -13.94 -18.23 -10.79
C PHE A 170 -13.02 -17.16 -11.43
N PRO A 171 -13.57 -16.09 -12.06
CA PRO A 171 -12.77 -15.13 -12.83
C PRO A 171 -11.77 -14.30 -11.98
N TYR A 172 -12.12 -14.04 -10.72
CA TYR A 172 -11.38 -13.12 -9.85
C TYR A 172 -10.44 -13.86 -8.88
N LYS A 173 -9.59 -14.75 -9.39
CA LYS A 173 -8.50 -15.33 -8.58
C LYS A 173 -7.61 -14.18 -8.04
N PRO A 174 -7.10 -14.27 -6.80
CA PRO A 174 -6.33 -13.20 -6.17
C PRO A 174 -5.20 -12.69 -7.05
N LEU A 175 -5.05 -11.37 -7.13
CA LEU A 175 -3.91 -10.74 -7.80
C LEU A 175 -2.73 -10.65 -6.83
N ALA A 176 -1.53 -10.84 -7.38
CA ALA A 176 -0.30 -10.81 -6.63
C ALA A 176 0.32 -9.42 -6.74
N HIS A 177 0.75 -8.81 -5.63
CA HIS A 177 1.62 -7.63 -5.72
C HIS A 177 2.89 -8.04 -6.50
N PRO A 178 3.28 -7.34 -7.59
CA PRO A 178 4.35 -7.79 -8.48
C PRO A 178 5.69 -8.07 -7.76
N ILE A 179 6.08 -7.23 -6.80
CA ILE A 179 7.27 -7.43 -5.94
C ILE A 179 6.86 -7.34 -4.46
N HIS A 180 6.39 -8.44 -3.89
CA HIS A 180 5.88 -8.44 -2.51
C HIS A 180 6.99 -8.12 -1.49
N THR A 181 8.25 -8.43 -1.81
CA THR A 181 9.39 -8.25 -0.89
C THR A 181 9.76 -6.80 -0.61
N THR A 182 9.34 -5.90 -1.50
CA THR A 182 9.35 -4.45 -1.33
C THR A 182 7.93 -3.89 -1.37
N ALA A 183 6.91 -4.72 -1.02
CA ALA A 183 5.51 -4.29 -1.01
C ALA A 183 5.34 -3.04 -0.16
N HIS A 184 4.90 -2.00 -0.85
CA HIS A 184 4.58 -0.69 -0.34
C HIS A 184 3.77 0.02 -1.41
N MET A 185 3.22 1.20 -1.07
CA MET A 185 2.34 1.95 -1.96
C MET A 185 2.92 2.08 -3.37
N VAL A 186 2.20 1.54 -4.35
CA VAL A 186 2.33 1.85 -5.77
C VAL A 186 1.18 2.79 -6.12
N PHE A 187 1.48 4.00 -6.57
CA PHE A 187 0.45 5.00 -6.83
C PHE A 187 0.04 5.03 -8.32
N PRO A 188 -1.23 5.30 -8.63
CA PRO A 188 -1.72 5.49 -10.00
C PRO A 188 -1.01 6.62 -10.75
N ASP A 189 -1.03 6.57 -12.08
CA ASP A 189 -0.43 7.59 -12.93
C ASP A 189 -1.06 8.97 -12.72
N SER A 190 -2.39 9.02 -12.60
CA SER A 190 -3.12 10.25 -12.26
C SER A 190 -2.63 10.94 -10.97
N TRP A 191 -2.21 10.17 -9.97
CA TRP A 191 -1.57 10.68 -8.75
C TRP A 191 -0.13 11.13 -9.03
N ASN A 192 0.65 10.31 -9.74
CA ASN A 192 2.07 10.57 -10.02
C ASN A 192 2.32 11.85 -10.84
N VAL A 193 1.32 12.31 -11.62
CA VAL A 193 1.37 13.61 -12.30
C VAL A 193 1.46 14.77 -11.31
N ALA A 194 0.73 14.71 -10.19
CA ALA A 194 0.75 15.73 -9.14
C ALA A 194 1.87 15.51 -8.11
N HIS A 195 2.25 14.24 -7.89
CA HIS A 195 3.19 13.80 -6.86
C HIS A 195 4.30 12.91 -7.43
N PRO A 196 5.16 13.43 -8.33
CA PRO A 196 6.21 12.64 -8.97
C PRO A 196 7.23 12.06 -7.97
N GLU A 197 7.33 12.61 -6.76
CA GLU A 197 8.16 12.10 -5.67
C GLU A 197 7.71 10.72 -5.15
N HIS A 198 6.51 10.27 -5.49
CA HIS A 198 5.98 8.95 -5.14
C HIS A 198 6.25 7.87 -6.19
N ILE A 199 6.83 8.23 -7.34
CA ILE A 199 7.16 7.28 -8.40
C ILE A 199 8.25 6.31 -7.91
N ARG A 200 7.95 5.02 -8.05
CA ARG A 200 8.88 3.95 -7.71
C ARG A 200 9.84 3.67 -8.86
N MET A 201 11.08 3.32 -8.51
CA MET A 201 12.12 2.97 -9.48
C MET A 201 12.04 1.51 -9.97
N ASP A 202 11.21 0.67 -9.35
CA ASP A 202 11.15 -0.79 -9.60
C ASP A 202 9.89 -1.28 -10.33
N MET A 203 8.79 -0.53 -10.29
CA MET A 203 7.52 -0.86 -10.95
C MET A 203 6.61 0.36 -11.10
N ASP A 204 5.54 0.20 -11.87
CA ASP A 204 4.43 1.15 -12.01
C ASP A 204 3.11 0.47 -11.61
N HIS A 205 2.02 1.24 -11.58
CA HIS A 205 0.68 0.75 -11.29
C HIS A 205 0.19 -0.19 -12.41
N ASP A 206 -0.46 -1.30 -12.05
CA ASP A 206 -0.82 -2.38 -12.99
C ASP A 206 -2.25 -2.28 -13.54
N PHE A 207 -3.07 -1.39 -12.99
CA PHE A 207 -4.38 -1.01 -13.55
C PHE A 207 -4.32 0.31 -14.32
N PRO A 208 -4.98 0.40 -15.50
CA PRO A 208 -5.18 1.66 -16.20
C PRO A 208 -6.02 2.63 -15.37
N ASP A 209 -5.69 3.92 -15.48
CA ASP A 209 -6.37 4.98 -14.72
C ASP A 209 -7.89 4.95 -14.94
N GLU A 210 -8.40 4.65 -16.13
CA GLU A 210 -9.85 4.64 -16.44
C GLU A 210 -10.65 3.75 -15.48
N TYR A 211 -10.04 2.65 -15.00
CA TYR A 211 -10.66 1.68 -14.09
C TYR A 211 -10.45 2.01 -12.60
N LEU A 212 -9.69 3.08 -12.31
CA LEU A 212 -9.43 3.55 -10.95
C LEU A 212 -10.40 4.69 -10.57
N PRO A 213 -10.53 5.01 -9.27
CA PRO A 213 -11.29 6.17 -8.82
C PRO A 213 -10.89 7.47 -9.52
N GLU A 214 -11.79 8.44 -9.58
CA GLU A 214 -11.47 9.75 -10.14
C GLU A 214 -10.47 10.50 -9.26
N PHE A 215 -9.57 11.27 -9.87
CA PHE A 215 -8.56 12.03 -9.16
C PHE A 215 -8.63 13.54 -9.52
N PRO A 216 -8.65 14.44 -8.52
CA PRO A 216 -8.96 14.16 -7.11
C PRO A 216 -10.45 13.83 -6.94
N PRO A 217 -10.86 12.91 -6.05
CA PRO A 217 -12.26 12.57 -5.87
C PRO A 217 -13.02 13.67 -5.13
N ALA A 218 -14.33 13.79 -5.41
CA ALA A 218 -15.19 14.73 -4.69
C ALA A 218 -15.26 14.36 -3.19
N MET A 219 -15.38 15.36 -2.32
CA MET A 219 -15.56 15.16 -0.88
C MET A 219 -16.91 15.72 -0.43
N PHE A 220 -17.70 14.91 0.26
CA PHE A 220 -19.00 15.32 0.79
C PHE A 220 -18.97 15.27 2.32
N LEU A 221 -19.45 16.35 2.96
CA LEU A 221 -19.59 16.38 4.42
C LEU A 221 -20.96 15.84 4.83
N THR A 222 -20.97 14.90 5.78
CA THR A 222 -22.23 14.34 6.31
C THR A 222 -23.05 15.36 7.10
N THR A 223 -22.40 16.39 7.64
CA THR A 223 -22.99 17.52 8.37
C THR A 223 -23.44 18.68 7.48
N HIS A 224 -22.92 18.75 6.24
CA HIS A 224 -23.16 19.84 5.28
C HIS A 224 -23.50 19.29 3.89
N LYS A 225 -24.57 18.50 3.80
CA LYS A 225 -24.98 17.84 2.56
C LYS A 225 -25.39 18.83 1.46
N GLU A 226 -25.86 20.01 1.86
CA GLU A 226 -26.26 21.11 0.99
C GLU A 226 -25.12 21.68 0.15
N LEU A 227 -23.86 21.49 0.58
CA LEU A 227 -22.69 22.02 -0.11
C LEU A 227 -22.25 21.15 -1.29
N GLY A 228 -22.70 19.90 -1.36
CA GLY A 228 -22.21 18.95 -2.35
C GLY A 228 -20.71 18.69 -2.16
N ASP A 229 -19.95 18.75 -3.26
CA ASP A 229 -18.49 18.56 -3.23
C ASP A 229 -17.78 19.79 -2.61
N VAL A 230 -17.39 19.67 -1.34
CA VAL A 230 -16.68 20.74 -0.62
C VAL A 230 -15.25 20.93 -1.12
N SER A 231 -14.67 19.94 -1.81
CA SER A 231 -13.34 20.06 -2.40
C SER A 231 -13.34 20.93 -3.66
N GLN A 232 -14.52 21.13 -4.27
CA GLN A 232 -14.69 21.81 -5.56
C GLN A 232 -13.73 21.28 -6.63
N GLY A 233 -13.57 19.95 -6.66
CA GLY A 233 -12.67 19.26 -7.55
C GLY A 233 -11.17 19.44 -7.28
N LYS A 234 -10.77 19.89 -6.10
CA LYS A 234 -9.36 20.03 -5.68
C LYS A 234 -8.93 18.86 -4.80
N GLU A 235 -7.67 18.50 -4.89
CA GLU A 235 -7.04 17.67 -3.87
C GLU A 235 -6.97 18.47 -2.56
N ILE A 236 -7.38 17.87 -1.45
CA ILE A 236 -7.17 18.44 -0.12
C ILE A 236 -5.71 18.20 0.27
N THR A 237 -4.97 19.30 0.45
CA THR A 237 -3.55 19.30 0.79
C THR A 237 -3.31 20.08 2.08
N PHE A 238 -2.10 19.95 2.63
CA PHE A 238 -1.68 20.72 3.79
C PHE A 238 -1.73 22.26 3.56
N GLU A 239 -1.73 22.71 2.31
CA GLU A 239 -1.75 24.13 1.95
C GLU A 239 -3.17 24.70 1.85
N ASN A 240 -4.17 23.87 1.54
CA ASN A 240 -5.53 24.34 1.24
C ASN A 240 -6.61 23.83 2.20
N TYR A 241 -6.31 22.88 3.08
CA TYR A 241 -7.33 22.29 3.95
C TYR A 241 -8.01 23.35 4.85
N TYR A 242 -7.25 24.24 5.48
CA TYR A 242 -7.82 25.24 6.38
C TYR A 242 -8.87 26.14 5.69
N PRO A 243 -8.57 26.85 4.58
CA PRO A 243 -9.58 27.69 3.93
C PRO A 243 -10.75 26.92 3.32
N ILE A 244 -10.61 25.61 3.06
CA ILE A 244 -11.72 24.77 2.57
C ILE A 244 -12.69 24.43 3.71
N PHE A 245 -12.18 24.14 4.90
CA PHE A 245 -12.99 23.62 6.01
C PHE A 245 -13.25 24.61 7.15
N ASP A 246 -12.70 25.83 7.09
CA ASP A 246 -12.92 26.87 8.10
C ASP A 246 -14.42 27.19 8.25
N GLY A 247 -14.94 27.04 9.47
CA GLY A 247 -16.36 27.18 9.77
C GLY A 247 -17.25 25.99 9.34
N LEU A 248 -16.73 24.98 8.65
CA LEU A 248 -17.48 23.77 8.24
C LEU A 248 -17.28 22.57 9.19
N ILE A 249 -16.13 22.51 9.85
CA ILE A 249 -15.79 21.44 10.80
C ILE A 249 -15.31 22.04 12.13
N THR A 250 -15.36 21.27 13.21
CA THR A 250 -14.87 21.74 14.51
C THR A 250 -13.34 21.91 14.51
N PRO A 251 -12.78 22.72 15.42
CA PRO A 251 -11.33 22.83 15.57
C PRO A 251 -10.64 21.47 15.80
N GLU A 252 -11.27 20.56 16.54
CA GLU A 252 -10.73 19.21 16.78
C GLU A 252 -10.72 18.36 15.51
N GLN A 253 -11.77 18.46 14.68
CA GLN A 253 -11.82 17.79 13.38
C GLN A 253 -10.77 18.36 12.41
N MET A 254 -10.54 19.68 12.45
CA MET A 254 -9.49 20.34 11.68
C MET A 254 -8.10 19.83 12.06
N GLU A 255 -7.82 19.63 13.34
CA GLU A 255 -6.58 19.01 13.80
C GLU A 255 -6.44 17.56 13.33
N GLY A 256 -7.53 16.78 13.39
CA GLY A 256 -7.55 15.42 12.83
C GLY A 256 -7.24 15.39 11.33
N LEU A 257 -7.85 16.28 10.55
CA LEU A 257 -7.57 16.40 9.11
C LEU A 257 -6.11 16.76 8.84
N LYS A 258 -5.54 17.68 9.62
CA LYS A 258 -4.12 18.05 9.52
C LYS A 258 -3.19 16.85 9.73
N GLU A 259 -3.52 15.93 10.63
CA GLU A 259 -2.74 14.70 10.83
C GLU A 259 -2.84 13.75 9.62
N LEU A 260 -4.02 13.64 8.99
CA LEU A 260 -4.21 12.81 7.80
C LEU A 260 -3.43 13.32 6.57
N LEU A 261 -3.15 14.63 6.55
CA LEU A 261 -2.40 15.32 5.50
C LEU A 261 -0.89 15.39 5.77
N ARG A 262 -0.44 15.03 6.97
CA ARG A 262 0.97 15.11 7.33
C ARG A 262 1.73 13.91 6.75
N PRO A 263 2.74 14.12 5.89
CA PRO A 263 3.58 13.01 5.43
C PRO A 263 4.47 12.50 6.57
N THR A 264 4.62 11.18 6.62
CA THR A 264 5.54 10.52 7.56
C THR A 264 6.39 9.47 6.84
N PRO A 265 7.71 9.43 7.06
CA PRO A 265 8.58 8.43 6.43
C PRO A 265 8.15 7.01 6.75
N THR A 266 8.13 6.16 5.72
CA THR A 266 7.83 4.73 5.85
C THR A 266 9.04 3.89 5.47
N THR A 267 8.91 2.56 5.55
CA THR A 267 9.98 1.61 5.24
C THR A 267 10.66 1.85 3.89
N TRP A 268 9.91 2.23 2.86
CA TRP A 268 10.42 2.39 1.48
C TRP A 268 10.31 3.80 0.91
N PHE A 269 9.57 4.69 1.59
CA PHE A 269 9.35 6.08 1.21
C PHE A 269 9.93 6.95 2.33
N ASN A 270 11.23 7.26 2.26
CA ASN A 270 11.98 7.95 3.31
C ASN A 270 13.25 8.63 2.78
N GLN A 271 14.03 9.22 3.69
CA GLN A 271 15.23 9.99 3.39
C GLN A 271 16.53 9.16 3.30
N THR A 272 16.48 7.87 3.61
CA THR A 272 17.67 6.99 3.70
C THR A 272 17.88 6.22 2.39
N THR A 273 19.01 5.51 2.27
CA THR A 273 19.25 4.60 1.14
C THR A 273 18.33 3.38 1.15
N HIS A 274 17.69 3.04 2.26
CA HIS A 274 16.68 1.98 2.30
C HIS A 274 15.33 2.50 1.76
N ARG A 275 15.26 2.73 0.45
CA ARG A 275 14.08 3.28 -0.23
C ARG A 275 13.91 2.68 -1.63
N ILE A 276 12.74 2.91 -2.23
CA ILE A 276 12.39 2.48 -3.59
C ILE A 276 12.10 3.66 -4.54
N THR A 277 12.25 4.88 -4.05
CA THR A 277 12.22 6.11 -4.83
C THR A 277 13.65 6.54 -5.15
N GLU A 278 13.86 7.14 -6.32
CA GLU A 278 15.19 7.60 -6.73
C GLU A 278 15.74 8.68 -5.76
N GLU A 279 14.93 9.70 -5.51
CA GLU A 279 15.26 10.79 -4.59
C GLU A 279 14.73 10.51 -3.17
N PRO A 280 15.42 10.99 -2.12
CA PRO A 280 14.89 10.96 -0.76
C PRO A 280 13.64 11.84 -0.64
N MET A 281 12.67 11.41 0.16
CA MET A 281 11.37 12.10 0.28
C MET A 281 10.81 12.08 1.71
N ASN A 282 9.76 12.87 1.94
CA ASN A 282 9.20 13.14 3.27
C ASN A 282 8.30 12.02 3.83
N GLY A 283 8.08 10.97 3.04
CA GLY A 283 7.15 9.89 3.30
C GLY A 283 5.78 10.13 2.67
N VAL A 284 4.83 9.28 3.04
CA VAL A 284 3.44 9.35 2.57
C VAL A 284 2.53 9.82 3.70
N ALA A 285 1.42 10.45 3.35
CA ALA A 285 0.35 10.81 4.29
C ALA A 285 -0.80 9.81 4.18
N CYS A 286 -1.73 9.81 5.15
CA CYS A 286 -2.94 8.99 5.04
C CYS A 286 -3.72 9.34 3.76
N PHE A 287 -3.81 10.63 3.42
CA PHE A 287 -4.47 11.12 2.21
C PHE A 287 -3.68 10.88 0.92
N SER A 288 -2.43 10.37 0.98
CA SER A 288 -1.75 9.94 -0.24
C SER A 288 -2.43 8.72 -0.88
N CYS A 289 -2.93 7.78 -0.08
CA CYS A 289 -3.72 6.63 -0.57
C CYS A 289 -5.22 6.83 -0.39
N HIS A 290 -5.62 7.65 0.58
CA HIS A 290 -7.01 8.00 0.88
C HIS A 290 -7.34 9.43 0.45
N VAL A 291 -7.02 9.77 -0.80
CA VAL A 291 -7.21 11.11 -1.37
C VAL A 291 -8.63 11.59 -1.13
N ASN A 292 -8.77 12.76 -0.49
CA ASN A 292 -10.07 13.32 -0.14
C ASN A 292 -11.00 12.32 0.60
N GLY A 293 -10.45 11.40 1.39
CA GLY A 293 -11.20 10.37 2.10
C GLY A 293 -11.64 9.17 1.25
N HIS A 294 -11.14 9.03 0.02
CA HIS A 294 -11.44 7.93 -0.90
C HIS A 294 -10.16 7.18 -1.28
N THR A 295 -10.25 5.88 -1.58
CA THR A 295 -9.12 5.18 -2.20
C THR A 295 -8.78 5.82 -3.55
N ASN A 296 -7.49 5.92 -3.89
CA ASN A 296 -7.04 6.22 -5.26
C ASN A 296 -6.66 4.94 -6.04
N GLY A 297 -6.72 3.77 -5.42
CA GLY A 297 -6.31 2.50 -6.04
C GLY A 297 -4.90 2.06 -5.68
N ALA A 298 -4.13 2.84 -4.92
CA ALA A 298 -2.79 2.45 -4.49
C ALA A 298 -2.79 1.12 -3.72
N PHE A 299 -1.80 0.27 -3.98
CA PHE A 299 -1.64 -1.07 -3.39
C PHE A 299 -0.24 -1.32 -2.82
#